data_AF-A0A2V7R295-F1
#
_entry.id   AF-A0A2V7R295-F1
#
_cell.length_a   1.000
_cell.length_b   1.000
_cell.length_c   1.000
_cell.angle_alpha   90.00
_cell.angle_beta   90.00
_cell.angle_gamma   90.00
#
_symmetry.space_group_name_H-M   'P 1'
#
loop_
_entity.id
_entity.type
_entity.pdbx_description
1 polymer ?
#
loop_
_entity_poly.entity_id
_entity_poly.type
_entity_poly.pdbx_seq_one_letter_code
_entity_poly.pdbx_strand_id
1 'polypeptide(L)'
;MLEVFRTHLVPVPGRRVEIEACIPFRFRCRQATSRCVLQYTLRLVEHVGGEERRWEQSVTGVVYAADGEAERLWRESLAAEPRREIPAHWLAFEPLGFIPELAMLVEVFPYDRKLRHLRLVMGGDGGGLAAAVEPHVFAGGWEVERRLIEPLRYRTELGAALRYTVEARQRATARRATRRCFVKVYRDERGEATWQLLQRLSQPDPGRPYDVVAPLAYIGPLRTLAIAEASGTPLLHLLLAGHDPATTVRPVARAVAAFNQQDPQRVGVSRAHTRADQLVEVRRAAALVSWACPQVQLVVAAVTAALERGLPDVAAAPLHRDLKADHVFLDGERVIFIDLDSVALGDPVRDPAHLWAYLMGGVGLDAVPVARIRAAAAAFVEEYFAHVPAGWRARFSLHCAGALVEVASGIFRRQEPAWRDKVIAAVELARRALL
;
A
#
# COMPACT_ATOMS: atom_id res chain seq x y z
N MET A 1 7.10 -4.34 -24.29
CA MET A 1 7.14 -3.05 -23.54
C MET A 1 8.50 -2.40 -23.50
N LEU A 2 9.61 -3.13 -23.26
CA LEU A 2 10.96 -2.53 -23.27
C LEU A 2 11.25 -1.74 -24.56
N GLU A 3 11.15 -2.38 -25.72
CA GLU A 3 11.38 -1.71 -27.02
C GLU A 3 10.39 -0.60 -27.31
N VAL A 4 9.14 -0.75 -26.85
CA VAL A 4 8.12 0.29 -26.96
C VAL A 4 8.58 1.54 -26.19
N PHE A 5 9.00 1.41 -24.94
CA PHE A 5 9.47 2.56 -24.18
C PHE A 5 10.79 3.13 -24.71
N ARG A 6 11.70 2.31 -25.24
CA ARG A 6 12.93 2.80 -25.93
C ARG A 6 12.60 3.64 -27.15
N THR A 7 11.56 3.27 -27.89
CA THR A 7 11.15 3.97 -29.11
C THR A 7 10.37 5.25 -28.80
N HIS A 8 9.48 5.22 -27.79
CA HIS A 8 8.47 6.27 -27.60
C HIS A 8 8.72 7.20 -26.41
N LEU A 9 9.55 6.83 -25.41
CA LEU A 9 9.88 7.77 -24.34
C LEU A 9 10.92 8.77 -24.83
N VAL A 10 10.53 10.05 -24.86
CA VAL A 10 11.38 11.15 -25.33
C VAL A 10 12.22 11.67 -24.17
N PRO A 11 13.57 11.57 -24.21
CA PRO A 11 14.42 12.18 -23.19
C PRO A 11 14.24 13.69 -23.14
N VAL A 12 14.30 14.31 -21.96
CA VAL A 12 14.28 15.77 -21.89
C VAL A 12 15.54 16.37 -22.53
N PRO A 13 15.49 17.61 -23.07
CA PRO A 13 16.64 18.21 -23.72
C PRO A 13 17.91 18.20 -22.85
N GLY A 14 19.02 17.73 -23.42
CA GLY A 14 20.33 17.67 -22.76
C GLY A 14 20.59 16.41 -21.92
N ARG A 15 19.62 15.51 -21.77
CA ARG A 15 19.80 14.21 -21.10
C ARG A 15 20.08 13.10 -22.12
N ARG A 16 20.94 12.15 -21.77
CA ARG A 16 21.26 10.96 -22.60
C ARG A 16 21.01 9.71 -21.78
N VAL A 17 19.75 9.30 -21.73
CA VAL A 17 19.29 8.21 -20.87
C VAL A 17 18.96 6.99 -21.71
N GLU A 18 19.49 5.84 -21.31
CA GLU A 18 19.20 4.53 -21.88
C GLU A 18 18.31 3.72 -20.95
N ILE A 19 17.39 2.94 -21.53
CA ILE A 19 16.51 2.02 -20.78
C ILE A 19 17.11 0.62 -20.87
N GLU A 20 17.72 0.12 -19.79
CA GLU A 20 18.29 -1.23 -19.73
C GLU A 20 17.22 -2.31 -19.58
N ALA A 21 16.23 -2.06 -18.73
CA ALA A 21 15.18 -3.03 -18.41
C ALA A 21 13.83 -2.36 -18.19
N CYS A 22 12.77 -3.11 -18.47
CA CYS A 22 11.38 -2.71 -18.21
C CYS A 22 10.67 -3.86 -17.51
N ILE A 23 10.30 -3.64 -16.25
CA ILE A 23 9.72 -4.66 -15.37
C ILE A 23 8.27 -4.27 -15.07
N PRO A 24 7.26 -5.06 -15.48
CA PRO A 24 5.90 -4.82 -15.06
C PRO A 24 5.79 -5.08 -13.55
N PHE A 25 5.25 -4.12 -12.79
CA PHE A 25 5.09 -4.28 -11.35
C PHE A 25 3.64 -4.11 -10.88
N ARG A 26 2.76 -3.54 -11.72
CA ARG A 26 1.35 -3.46 -11.35
C ARG A 26 0.40 -3.47 -12.53
N PHE A 27 -0.70 -4.18 -12.35
CA PHE A 27 -1.85 -4.15 -13.23
C PHE A 27 -3.14 -3.77 -12.46
N ARG A 28 -3.94 -2.90 -13.06
CA ARG A 28 -5.29 -2.57 -12.58
C ARG A 28 -6.24 -2.39 -13.75
N CYS A 29 -7.21 -3.30 -13.87
CA CYS A 29 -8.39 -3.09 -14.70
C CYS A 29 -9.52 -2.47 -13.87
N ARG A 30 -10.05 -1.33 -14.29
CA ARG A 30 -11.30 -0.78 -13.75
C ARG A 30 -12.44 -1.12 -14.70
N GLN A 31 -13.17 -2.19 -14.38
CA GLN A 31 -14.37 -2.59 -15.13
C GLN A 31 -15.44 -1.49 -15.16
N ALA A 32 -15.59 -0.72 -14.07
CA ALA A 32 -16.59 0.35 -13.98
C ALA A 32 -16.27 1.60 -14.83
N THR A 33 -15.02 1.80 -15.25
CA THR A 33 -14.62 2.95 -16.10
C THR A 33 -13.92 2.47 -17.36
N SER A 34 -14.11 1.20 -17.71
CA SER A 34 -13.53 0.49 -18.86
C SER A 34 -12.11 0.94 -19.23
N ARG A 35 -11.20 0.96 -18.24
CA ARG A 35 -9.80 1.37 -18.47
C ARG A 35 -8.81 0.50 -17.69
N CYS A 36 -7.64 0.31 -18.27
CA CYS A 36 -6.53 -0.41 -17.69
C CYS A 36 -5.39 0.54 -17.34
N VAL A 37 -4.79 0.32 -16.16
CA VAL A 37 -3.60 1.04 -15.68
C VAL A 37 -2.51 0.01 -15.46
N LEU A 38 -1.40 0.17 -16.18
CA LEU A 38 -0.23 -0.70 -16.14
C LEU A 38 0.94 0.13 -15.62
N GLN A 39 1.57 -0.27 -14.53
CA GLN A 39 2.77 0.38 -14.02
C GLN A 39 3.99 -0.50 -14.26
N TYR A 40 5.08 0.14 -14.68
CA TYR A 40 6.37 -0.45 -15.00
C TYR A 40 7.48 0.25 -14.23
N THR A 41 8.49 -0.51 -13.84
CA THR A 41 9.76 0.01 -13.34
C THR A 41 10.76 -0.08 -14.47
N LEU A 42 11.31 1.06 -14.87
CA LEU A 42 12.41 1.13 -15.82
C LEU A 42 13.72 1.19 -15.06
N ARG A 43 14.70 0.39 -15.47
CA ARG A 43 16.10 0.56 -15.05
C ARG A 43 16.79 1.44 -16.08
N LEU A 44 17.28 2.58 -15.61
CA LEU A 44 17.83 3.64 -16.46
C LEU A 44 19.32 3.77 -16.22
N VAL A 45 20.05 4.07 -17.30
CA VAL A 45 21.48 4.40 -17.27
C VAL A 45 21.71 5.71 -17.99
N GLU A 46 22.54 6.56 -17.42
CA GLU A 46 23.00 7.79 -18.06
C GLU A 46 24.50 7.97 -17.85
N HIS A 47 25.20 8.33 -18.92
CA HIS A 47 26.62 8.62 -18.89
C HIS A 47 26.84 10.14 -18.88
N VAL A 48 27.40 10.67 -17.79
CA VAL A 48 27.71 12.10 -17.63
C VAL A 48 29.18 12.26 -17.25
N GLY A 49 29.97 12.92 -18.11
CA GLY A 49 31.37 13.23 -17.79
C GLY A 49 32.27 12.02 -17.53
N GLY A 50 31.95 10.86 -18.11
CA GLY A 50 32.68 9.60 -17.88
C GLY A 50 32.17 8.79 -16.68
N GLU A 51 31.25 9.32 -15.88
CA GLU A 51 30.57 8.59 -14.81
C GLU A 51 29.26 7.98 -15.32
N GLU A 52 28.99 6.75 -14.89
CA GLU A 52 27.75 6.05 -15.16
C GLU A 52 26.81 6.16 -13.97
N ARG A 53 25.58 6.60 -14.21
CA ARG A 53 24.52 6.73 -13.21
C ARG A 53 23.41 5.75 -13.51
N ARG A 54 23.05 4.92 -12.52
CA ARG A 54 21.93 3.98 -12.62
C ARG A 54 20.86 4.32 -11.60
N TRP A 55 19.59 4.26 -12.02
CA TRP A 55 18.46 4.39 -11.11
C TRP A 55 17.21 3.71 -11.65
N GLU A 56 16.20 3.58 -10.81
CA GLU A 56 14.89 3.06 -11.20
C GLU A 56 13.86 4.19 -11.33
N GLN A 57 13.04 4.11 -12.38
CA GLN A 57 12.02 5.10 -12.69
C GLN A 57 10.67 4.42 -12.93
N SER A 58 9.63 4.87 -12.22
CA SER A 58 8.27 4.40 -12.46
C SER A 58 7.65 5.07 -13.69
N VAL A 59 7.03 4.27 -14.55
CA VAL A 59 6.25 4.71 -15.72
C VAL A 59 4.89 4.03 -15.71
N THR A 60 3.84 4.78 -16.01
CA THR A 60 2.47 4.29 -16.07
C THR A 60 1.95 4.38 -17.49
N GLY A 61 1.46 3.27 -18.03
CA GLY A 61 0.59 3.23 -19.21
C GLY A 61 -0.88 3.19 -18.81
N VAL A 62 -1.71 4.02 -19.43
CA VAL A 62 -3.16 4.02 -19.26
C VAL A 62 -3.83 3.81 -20.61
N VAL A 63 -4.66 2.78 -20.68
CA VAL A 63 -5.44 2.40 -21.88
C VAL A 63 -6.92 2.49 -21.55
N TYR A 64 -7.71 3.02 -22.47
CA TYR A 64 -9.16 3.18 -22.34
C TYR A 64 -9.85 2.27 -23.34
N ALA A 65 -11.05 1.79 -23.00
CA ALA A 65 -11.85 0.99 -23.92
C ALA A 65 -12.51 1.84 -25.01
N ALA A 66 -12.72 3.13 -24.75
CA ALA A 66 -13.22 4.06 -25.76
C ALA A 66 -12.07 4.55 -26.64
N ASP A 67 -12.22 4.34 -27.94
CA ASP A 67 -11.23 4.76 -28.93
C ASP A 67 -11.00 6.28 -28.89
N GLY A 68 -9.74 6.69 -29.04
CA GLY A 68 -9.33 8.10 -29.03
C GLY A 68 -9.35 8.78 -27.64
N GLU A 69 -9.89 8.15 -26.59
CA GLU A 69 -9.97 8.77 -25.25
C GLU A 69 -8.58 9.03 -24.67
N ALA A 70 -7.64 8.08 -24.82
CA ALA A 70 -6.26 8.25 -24.38
C ALA A 70 -5.57 9.45 -25.03
N GLU A 71 -5.75 9.60 -26.35
CA GLU A 71 -5.13 10.67 -27.14
C GLU A 71 -5.74 12.03 -26.81
N ARG A 72 -7.06 12.10 -26.66
CA ARG A 72 -7.75 13.31 -26.21
C ARG A 72 -7.22 13.78 -24.85
N LEU A 73 -7.13 12.86 -23.88
CA LEU A 73 -6.62 13.18 -22.54
C LEU A 73 -5.13 13.57 -22.54
N TRP A 74 -4.33 12.96 -23.41
CA TRP A 74 -2.94 13.36 -23.63
C TRP A 74 -2.86 14.83 -24.08
N ARG A 75 -3.59 15.19 -25.16
CA ARG A 75 -3.62 16.57 -25.68
C ARG A 75 -4.08 17.58 -24.65
N GLU A 76 -5.16 17.28 -23.91
CA GLU A 76 -5.67 18.14 -22.84
C GLU A 76 -4.63 18.34 -21.73
N SER A 77 -3.86 17.30 -21.40
CA SER A 77 -2.88 17.34 -20.31
C SER A 77 -1.60 18.09 -20.71
N LEU A 78 -1.27 18.20 -22.00
CA LEU A 78 -0.13 19.01 -22.47
C LEU A 78 -0.32 20.51 -22.16
N ALA A 79 -1.56 21.00 -22.14
CA ALA A 79 -1.85 22.39 -21.82
C ALA A 79 -1.53 22.76 -20.35
N ALA A 80 -1.38 21.78 -19.46
CA ALA A 80 -1.12 21.98 -18.04
C ALA A 80 0.38 22.03 -17.68
N GLU A 81 1.25 22.28 -18.67
CA GLU A 81 2.72 22.36 -18.54
C GLU A 81 3.31 21.19 -17.71
N PRO A 82 3.29 19.94 -18.22
CA PRO A 82 3.57 18.74 -17.42
C PRO A 82 4.91 18.72 -16.67
N ARG A 83 5.91 19.47 -17.15
CA ARG A 83 7.24 19.58 -16.51
C ARG A 83 7.26 20.47 -15.27
N ARG A 84 6.32 21.41 -15.16
CA ARG A 84 6.27 22.40 -14.09
C ARG A 84 6.23 21.70 -12.73
N GLU A 85 7.01 22.20 -11.78
CA GLU A 85 7.12 21.69 -10.40
C GLU A 85 7.71 20.28 -10.25
N ILE A 86 8.21 19.66 -11.32
CA ILE A 86 8.96 18.39 -11.21
C ILE A 86 10.44 18.70 -10.97
N PRO A 87 11.08 18.10 -9.94
CA PRO A 87 12.51 18.27 -9.71
C PRO A 87 13.35 17.78 -10.91
N ALA A 88 14.42 18.51 -11.24
CA ALA A 88 15.28 18.19 -12.38
C ALA A 88 15.88 16.77 -12.34
N HIS A 89 16.17 16.24 -11.14
CA HIS A 89 16.71 14.89 -10.98
C HIS A 89 15.70 13.79 -11.35
N TRP A 90 14.39 14.07 -11.34
CA TRP A 90 13.33 13.17 -11.81
C TRP A 90 12.99 13.33 -13.29
N LEU A 91 13.44 14.42 -13.94
CA LEU A 91 13.17 14.69 -15.36
C LEU A 91 14.20 13.97 -16.25
N ALA A 92 14.04 12.66 -16.40
CA ALA A 92 14.80 11.87 -17.37
C ALA A 92 14.15 11.94 -18.77
N PHE A 93 12.82 11.84 -18.81
CA PHE A 93 11.99 11.85 -20.01
C PHE A 93 10.90 12.91 -19.89
N GLU A 94 10.25 13.23 -21.01
CA GLU A 94 9.01 13.98 -20.99
C GLU A 94 8.01 13.34 -20.01
N PRO A 95 7.39 14.12 -19.10
CA PRO A 95 6.53 13.55 -18.06
C PRO A 95 5.26 12.89 -18.60
N LEU A 96 4.92 13.20 -19.85
CA LEU A 96 3.69 12.79 -20.51
C LEU A 96 3.97 12.42 -21.97
N GLY A 97 3.48 11.28 -22.41
CA GLY A 97 3.58 10.82 -23.80
C GLY A 97 2.33 10.09 -24.26
N PHE A 98 2.27 9.80 -25.56
CA PHE A 98 1.22 8.98 -26.17
C PHE A 98 1.86 7.97 -27.13
N ILE A 99 1.46 6.71 -27.01
CA ILE A 99 1.90 5.61 -27.89
C ILE A 99 0.71 5.24 -28.78
N PRO A 100 0.70 5.65 -30.06
CA PRO A 100 -0.44 5.44 -30.97
C PRO A 100 -0.80 3.97 -31.16
N GLU A 101 0.20 3.11 -31.31
CA GLU A 101 0.04 1.67 -31.63
C GLU A 101 -0.65 0.90 -30.50
N LEU A 102 -0.60 1.44 -29.28
CA LEU A 102 -1.24 0.86 -28.09
C LEU A 102 -2.43 1.68 -27.61
N ALA A 103 -2.78 2.79 -28.30
CA ALA A 103 -3.73 3.79 -27.82
C ALA A 103 -3.50 4.14 -26.33
N MET A 104 -2.23 4.36 -25.96
CA MET A 104 -1.81 4.40 -24.57
C MET A 104 -1.29 5.78 -24.18
N LEU A 105 -1.90 6.36 -23.14
CA LEU A 105 -1.37 7.52 -22.43
C LEU A 105 -0.23 7.05 -21.51
N VAL A 106 0.91 7.73 -21.56
CA VAL A 106 2.08 7.40 -20.74
C VAL A 106 2.38 8.54 -19.78
N GLU A 107 2.46 8.22 -18.49
CA GLU A 107 2.79 9.15 -17.41
C GLU A 107 4.10 8.71 -16.74
N VAL A 108 5.11 9.57 -16.68
CA VAL A 108 6.41 9.30 -16.03
C VAL A 108 6.42 9.92 -14.64
N PHE A 109 6.65 9.10 -13.61
CA PHE A 109 6.69 9.57 -12.22
C PHE A 109 7.74 10.69 -12.05
N PRO A 110 7.47 11.77 -11.28
CA PRO A 110 6.34 11.95 -10.37
C PRO A 110 5.11 12.63 -10.99
N TYR A 111 5.04 12.77 -12.32
CA TYR A 111 3.81 13.24 -12.94
C TYR A 111 2.72 12.19 -12.80
N ASP A 112 1.58 12.61 -12.25
CA ASP A 112 0.37 11.81 -12.15
C ASP A 112 -0.82 12.75 -12.24
N ARG A 113 -1.62 12.61 -13.29
CA ARG A 113 -2.73 13.56 -13.56
C ARG A 113 -3.83 13.53 -12.49
N LYS A 114 -3.92 12.45 -11.70
CA LYS A 114 -4.91 12.26 -10.63
C LYS A 114 -4.31 12.52 -9.24
N LEU A 115 -2.99 12.43 -9.08
CA LEU A 115 -2.24 12.85 -7.89
C LEU A 115 -1.48 14.16 -8.17
N ARG A 116 -2.22 15.22 -8.47
CA ARG A 116 -1.67 16.50 -8.96
C ARG A 116 -0.62 17.13 -8.03
N HIS A 117 -0.73 16.89 -6.73
CA HIS A 117 0.18 17.43 -5.72
C HIS A 117 1.47 16.61 -5.55
N LEU A 118 1.57 15.43 -6.17
CA LEU A 118 2.72 14.54 -6.00
C LEU A 118 4.03 15.21 -6.44
N ARG A 119 4.04 15.88 -7.60
CA ARG A 119 5.21 16.62 -8.09
C ARG A 119 5.65 17.72 -7.12
N LEU A 120 4.71 18.46 -6.53
CA LEU A 120 4.97 19.51 -5.53
C LEU A 120 5.61 18.93 -4.26
N VAL A 121 5.10 17.79 -3.80
CA VAL A 121 5.65 17.07 -2.64
C VAL A 121 7.06 16.58 -2.94
N MET A 122 7.29 15.97 -4.11
CA MET A 122 8.62 15.52 -4.53
C MET A 122 9.61 16.69 -4.73
N GLY A 123 9.10 17.91 -4.91
CA GLY A 123 9.83 19.18 -4.90
C GLY A 123 10.60 19.49 -3.62
N GLY A 124 10.23 18.91 -2.48
CA GLY A 124 10.91 19.13 -1.20
C GLY A 124 10.41 20.34 -0.41
N ASP A 125 10.26 21.51 -1.03
CA ASP A 125 9.88 22.75 -0.34
C ASP A 125 8.93 23.69 -1.13
N GLY A 126 8.31 23.21 -2.21
CA GLY A 126 7.33 23.95 -3.04
C GLY A 126 5.85 23.76 -2.68
N GLY A 127 5.52 23.47 -1.42
CA GLY A 127 4.13 23.21 -1.00
C GLY A 127 3.85 23.25 0.51
N GLY A 128 4.79 23.75 1.32
CA GLY A 128 4.63 23.87 2.78
C GLY A 128 4.94 22.60 3.58
N LEU A 129 5.40 21.50 2.94
CA LEU A 129 5.74 20.25 3.63
C LEU A 129 6.82 20.45 4.70
N ALA A 130 7.95 21.04 4.33
CA ALA A 130 9.08 21.29 5.24
C ALA A 130 8.63 22.06 6.49
N ALA A 131 7.92 23.18 6.31
CA ALA A 131 7.42 24.01 7.40
C ALA A 131 6.44 23.28 8.32
N ALA A 132 5.61 22.40 7.77
CA ALA A 132 4.63 21.64 8.55
C ALA A 132 5.23 20.45 9.31
N VAL A 133 6.33 19.86 8.83
CA VAL A 133 6.88 18.60 9.37
C VAL A 133 8.12 18.81 10.23
N GLU A 134 9.02 19.72 9.84
CA GLU A 134 10.32 19.91 10.49
C GLU A 134 10.24 20.23 11.99
N PRO A 135 9.30 21.07 12.47
CA PRO A 135 9.13 21.32 13.90
C PRO A 135 8.80 20.08 14.74
N HIS A 136 8.27 19.02 14.12
CA HIS A 136 7.95 17.76 14.80
C HIS A 136 9.11 16.76 14.82
N VAL A 137 10.06 16.87 13.87
CA VAL A 137 11.23 15.96 13.81
C VAL A 137 12.46 16.54 14.49
N PHE A 138 12.58 17.88 14.52
CA PHE A 138 13.64 18.60 15.21
C PHE A 138 13.06 19.74 16.04
N ALA A 139 13.50 19.85 17.30
CA ALA A 139 13.19 20.98 18.15
C ALA A 139 13.97 22.25 17.71
N GLY A 140 13.70 23.38 18.37
CA GLY A 140 14.47 24.61 18.16
C GLY A 140 15.98 24.41 18.35
N GLY A 141 16.78 25.14 17.56
CA GLY A 141 18.25 25.11 17.64
C GLY A 141 18.95 24.13 16.69
N TRP A 142 18.19 23.39 15.87
CA TRP A 142 18.71 22.61 14.76
C TRP A 142 18.61 23.39 13.45
N GLU A 143 19.67 23.32 12.65
CA GLU A 143 19.77 23.89 11.30
C GLU A 143 19.74 22.74 10.29
N VAL A 144 18.74 22.71 9.41
CA VAL A 144 18.61 21.67 8.38
C VAL A 144 19.71 21.84 7.33
N GLU A 145 20.53 20.82 7.15
CA GLU A 145 21.61 20.76 6.14
C GLU A 145 21.11 20.11 4.85
N ARG A 146 20.25 19.08 4.94
CA ARG A 146 19.77 18.32 3.77
C ARG A 146 18.37 17.76 3.96
N ARG A 147 17.63 17.72 2.85
CA ARG A 147 16.31 17.08 2.72
C ARG A 147 16.37 16.03 1.62
N LEU A 148 15.81 14.85 1.88
CA LEU A 148 15.70 13.78 0.89
C LEU A 148 14.28 13.19 0.94
N ILE A 149 13.64 13.10 -0.22
CA ILE A 149 12.33 12.46 -0.40
C ILE A 149 12.50 11.27 -1.34
N GLU A 150 12.14 10.08 -0.85
CA GLU A 150 12.26 8.83 -1.61
C GLU A 150 10.90 8.15 -1.72
N PRO A 151 10.48 7.70 -2.91
CA PRO A 151 9.26 6.92 -3.04
C PRO A 151 9.45 5.53 -2.43
N LEU A 152 8.58 5.16 -1.49
CA LEU A 152 8.52 3.79 -0.95
C LEU A 152 7.47 2.96 -1.68
N ARG A 153 6.32 3.60 -1.95
CA ARG A 153 5.20 2.94 -2.60
C ARG A 153 4.41 3.94 -3.42
N TYR A 154 4.37 3.73 -4.72
CA TYR A 154 3.57 4.56 -5.64
C TYR A 154 2.42 3.75 -6.24
N ARG A 155 1.19 4.14 -5.90
CA ARG A 155 -0.05 3.55 -6.44
C ARG A 155 -0.67 4.57 -7.41
N THR A 156 -0.34 4.48 -8.71
CA THR A 156 -0.81 5.47 -9.71
C THR A 156 -2.30 5.79 -9.56
N GLU A 157 -2.58 7.09 -9.55
CA GLU A 157 -3.88 7.74 -9.40
C GLU A 157 -4.61 7.48 -8.07
N LEU A 158 -3.97 6.82 -7.09
CA LEU A 158 -4.55 6.51 -5.78
C LEU A 158 -3.82 7.21 -4.64
N GLY A 159 -2.51 7.08 -4.62
CA GLY A 159 -1.66 7.75 -3.63
C GLY A 159 -0.21 7.31 -3.72
N ALA A 160 0.65 8.02 -3.01
CA ALA A 160 2.06 7.69 -2.85
C ALA A 160 2.45 7.73 -1.37
N ALA A 161 3.24 6.76 -0.92
CA ALA A 161 3.92 6.80 0.37
C ALA A 161 5.40 7.06 0.11
N LEU A 162 5.93 8.10 0.75
CA LEU A 162 7.27 8.63 0.56
C LEU A 162 7.99 8.62 1.91
N ARG A 163 9.28 8.32 1.91
CA ARG A 163 10.18 8.54 3.05
C ARG A 163 10.69 9.97 2.97
N TYR A 164 10.52 10.75 4.03
CA TYR A 164 11.14 12.07 4.15
C TYR A 164 12.24 12.00 5.20
N THR A 165 13.48 12.22 4.75
CA THR A 165 14.68 12.20 5.58
C THR A 165 15.23 13.61 5.69
N VAL A 166 15.44 14.08 6.93
CA VAL A 166 16.00 15.39 7.23
C VAL A 166 17.30 15.22 8.00
N GLU A 167 18.39 15.76 7.45
CA GLU A 167 19.68 15.85 8.12
C GLU A 167 19.85 17.28 8.64
N ALA A 168 20.19 17.42 9.92
CA ALA A 168 20.33 18.70 10.57
C ALA A 168 21.53 18.74 11.52
N ARG A 169 22.03 19.95 11.77
CA ARG A 169 23.14 20.25 12.69
C ARG A 169 22.66 21.15 13.82
N GLN A 170 22.94 20.77 15.06
CA GLN A 170 22.60 21.55 16.24
C GLN A 170 23.57 22.73 16.38
N ARG A 171 23.03 23.96 16.45
CA ARG A 171 23.84 25.20 16.46
C ARG A 171 24.82 25.29 17.63
N ALA A 172 24.39 24.87 18.82
CA ALA A 172 25.17 25.02 20.05
C ALA A 172 26.34 24.03 20.18
N THR A 173 26.21 22.83 19.60
CA THR A 173 27.15 21.71 19.82
C THR A 173 27.81 21.23 18.54
N ALA A 174 27.39 21.77 17.38
CA ALA A 174 27.70 21.26 16.04
C ALA A 174 27.34 19.78 15.83
N ARG A 175 26.52 19.17 16.70
CA ARG A 175 26.10 17.77 16.58
C ARG A 175 25.21 17.60 15.36
N ARG A 176 25.50 16.59 14.53
CA ARG A 176 24.63 16.19 13.42
C ARG A 176 23.65 15.11 13.83
N ALA A 177 22.47 15.14 13.22
CA ALA A 177 21.47 14.10 13.37
C ALA A 177 20.65 13.96 12.09
N THR A 178 20.24 12.73 11.83
CA THR A 178 19.29 12.38 10.78
C THR A 178 17.99 11.94 11.44
N ARG A 179 16.86 12.44 10.93
CA ARG A 179 15.52 12.06 11.35
C ARG A 179 14.68 11.73 10.14
N ARG A 180 13.70 10.85 10.34
CA ARG A 180 12.85 10.35 9.27
C ARG A 180 11.38 10.42 9.70
N CYS A 181 10.54 10.66 8.72
CA CYS A 181 9.11 10.45 8.82
C CYS A 181 8.57 9.95 7.47
N PHE A 182 7.30 9.58 7.43
CA PHE A 182 6.66 9.12 6.21
C PHE A 182 5.54 10.06 5.78
N VAL A 183 5.46 10.30 4.48
CA VAL A 183 4.54 11.26 3.88
C VAL A 183 3.64 10.50 2.91
N LYS A 184 2.33 10.57 3.12
CA LYS A 184 1.31 9.94 2.28
C LYS A 184 0.57 11.02 1.49
N VAL A 185 0.74 11.00 0.17
CA VAL A 185 0.02 11.87 -0.77
C VAL A 185 -1.25 11.18 -1.22
N TYR A 186 -2.39 11.84 -1.05
CA TYR A 186 -3.71 11.31 -1.42
C TYR A 186 -4.27 12.02 -2.64
N ARG A 187 -5.09 11.30 -3.40
CA ARG A 187 -5.88 11.89 -4.50
C ARG A 187 -7.05 12.73 -4.00
N ASP A 188 -7.57 12.41 -2.82
CA ASP A 188 -8.80 12.92 -2.23
C ASP A 188 -8.59 13.24 -0.74
N GLU A 189 -9.65 13.64 -0.04
CA GLU A 189 -9.61 14.12 1.35
C GLU A 189 -9.45 13.00 2.39
N ARG A 190 -9.27 11.74 1.95
CA ARG A 190 -9.08 10.60 2.86
C ARG A 190 -7.91 10.78 3.81
N GLY A 191 -6.89 11.53 3.41
CA GLY A 191 -5.75 11.86 4.26
C GLY A 191 -6.15 12.64 5.52
N GLU A 192 -7.12 13.55 5.43
CA GLU A 192 -7.59 14.34 6.56
C GLU A 192 -8.36 13.49 7.57
N ALA A 193 -9.29 12.67 7.09
CA ALA A 193 -10.01 11.74 7.95
C ALA A 193 -9.07 10.76 8.66
N THR A 194 -8.02 10.30 7.95
CA THR A 194 -6.97 9.44 8.53
C THR A 194 -6.16 10.19 9.58
N TRP A 195 -5.82 11.46 9.35
CA TRP A 195 -5.13 12.30 10.33
C TRP A 195 -5.93 12.44 11.63
N GLN A 196 -7.21 12.78 11.54
CA GLN A 196 -8.11 12.92 12.70
C GLN A 196 -8.31 11.59 13.45
N LEU A 197 -8.37 10.46 12.72
CA LEU A 197 -8.39 9.13 13.32
C LEU A 197 -7.10 8.86 14.10
N LEU A 198 -5.94 9.10 13.48
CA LEU A 198 -4.65 8.90 14.13
C LEU A 198 -4.48 9.78 15.36
N GLN A 199 -4.96 11.04 15.34
CA GLN A 199 -4.87 11.94 16.49
C GLN A 199 -5.60 11.38 17.72
N ARG A 200 -6.77 10.78 17.52
CA ARG A 200 -7.54 10.13 18.58
C ARG A 200 -6.86 8.86 19.06
N LEU A 201 -6.45 8.00 18.13
CA LEU A 201 -5.82 6.73 18.46
C LEU A 201 -4.42 6.89 19.09
N SER A 202 -3.70 7.97 18.77
CA SER A 202 -2.38 8.24 19.37
C SER A 202 -2.44 8.74 20.81
N GLN A 203 -3.64 9.03 21.34
CA GLN A 203 -3.78 9.40 22.76
C GLN A 203 -3.37 8.22 23.65
N PRO A 204 -2.65 8.47 24.76
CA PRO A 204 -2.24 7.41 25.69
C PRO A 204 -3.45 6.65 26.26
N ASP A 205 -3.39 5.33 26.18
CA ASP A 205 -4.38 4.42 26.78
C ASP A 205 -3.62 3.27 27.47
N PRO A 206 -3.36 3.35 28.79
CA PRO A 206 -2.53 2.38 29.52
C PRO A 206 -3.03 0.93 29.47
N GLY A 207 -4.33 0.71 29.20
CA GLY A 207 -4.92 -0.62 29.10
C GLY A 207 -4.86 -1.22 27.69
N ARG A 208 -4.39 -0.46 26.71
CA ARG A 208 -4.40 -0.87 25.31
C ARG A 208 -3.10 -1.58 24.93
N PRO A 209 -3.16 -2.83 24.42
CA PRO A 209 -1.97 -3.60 24.06
C PRO A 209 -1.35 -3.17 22.71
N TYR A 210 -1.70 -1.99 22.19
CA TYR A 210 -1.17 -1.47 20.94
C TYR A 210 -1.17 0.06 20.89
N ASP A 211 -0.34 0.58 20.00
CA ASP A 211 -0.33 1.97 19.56
C ASP A 211 -0.55 2.09 18.05
N VAL A 212 -0.63 3.33 17.60
CA VAL A 212 -0.57 3.70 16.18
C VAL A 212 0.55 4.70 15.97
N VAL A 213 1.04 4.79 14.73
CA VAL A 213 1.98 5.85 14.35
C VAL A 213 1.43 7.24 14.65
N ALA A 214 2.26 8.08 15.26
CA ALA A 214 1.87 9.45 15.59
C ALA A 214 1.63 10.28 14.32
N PRO A 215 0.48 10.96 14.19
CA PRO A 215 0.27 11.92 13.13
C PRO A 215 1.10 13.18 13.40
N LEU A 216 1.94 13.58 12.45
CA LEU A 216 2.75 14.79 12.58
C LEU A 216 1.98 16.01 12.09
N ALA A 217 1.48 15.94 10.85
CA ALA A 217 0.76 17.05 10.22
C ALA A 217 -0.13 16.56 9.07
N TYR A 218 -1.20 17.29 8.79
CA TYR A 218 -1.93 17.18 7.53
C TYR A 218 -1.86 18.51 6.78
N ILE A 219 -1.35 18.47 5.55
CA ILE A 219 -1.17 19.63 4.68
C ILE A 219 -2.31 19.63 3.67
N GLY A 220 -3.42 20.31 4.01
CA GLY A 220 -4.64 20.37 3.21
C GLY A 220 -4.41 20.74 1.73
N PRO A 221 -3.69 21.84 1.42
CA PRO A 221 -3.39 22.23 0.04
C PRO A 221 -2.63 21.18 -0.78
N LEU A 222 -1.93 20.24 -0.12
CA LEU A 222 -1.22 19.13 -0.76
C LEU A 222 -1.94 17.79 -0.65
N ARG A 223 -3.07 17.71 0.07
CA ARG A 223 -3.76 16.45 0.43
C ARG A 223 -2.79 15.40 0.95
N THR A 224 -1.91 15.84 1.85
CA THR A 224 -0.74 15.07 2.23
C THR A 224 -0.67 14.92 3.75
N LEU A 225 -0.57 13.68 4.23
CA LEU A 225 -0.43 13.33 5.65
C LEU A 225 1.02 12.96 5.95
N ALA A 226 1.63 13.63 6.92
CA ALA A 226 2.90 13.23 7.51
C ALA A 226 2.67 12.44 8.81
N ILE A 227 3.34 11.30 8.94
CA ILE A 227 3.30 10.41 10.11
C ILE A 227 4.72 10.11 10.58
N ALA A 228 4.87 9.88 11.88
CA ALA A 228 6.14 9.47 12.47
C ALA A 228 6.62 8.13 11.90
N GLU A 229 7.92 7.89 12.00
CA GLU A 229 8.47 6.56 11.83
C GLU A 229 7.98 5.65 12.97
N ALA A 230 7.42 4.48 12.63
CA ALA A 230 7.01 3.50 13.63
C ALA A 230 8.25 2.99 14.38
N SER A 231 8.15 2.85 15.70
CA SER A 231 9.19 2.18 16.48
C SER A 231 9.14 0.66 16.25
N GLY A 232 10.21 -0.03 16.62
CA GLY A 232 10.29 -1.48 16.51
C GLY A 232 10.54 -2.00 15.09
N THR A 233 10.25 -3.28 14.90
CA THR A 233 10.52 -4.02 13.66
C THR A 233 9.22 -4.55 13.04
N PRO A 234 9.02 -4.46 11.71
CA PRO A 234 7.85 -5.07 11.07
C PRO A 234 7.76 -6.57 11.35
N LEU A 235 6.56 -7.09 11.62
CA LEU A 235 6.31 -8.52 11.83
C LEU A 235 6.85 -9.35 10.65
N LEU A 236 6.69 -8.87 9.41
CA LEU A 236 7.23 -9.51 8.22
C LEU A 236 8.75 -9.75 8.34
N HIS A 237 9.51 -8.77 8.81
CA HIS A 237 10.96 -8.88 8.93
C HIS A 237 11.36 -9.85 10.04
N LEU A 238 10.63 -9.88 11.15
CA LEU A 238 10.87 -10.84 12.24
C LEU A 238 10.64 -12.29 11.79
N LEU A 239 9.60 -12.52 10.99
CA LEU A 239 9.32 -13.82 10.39
C LEU A 239 10.42 -14.24 9.40
N LEU A 240 10.90 -13.32 8.56
CA LEU A 240 12.00 -13.56 7.62
C LEU A 240 13.33 -13.83 8.33
N ALA A 241 13.61 -13.13 9.43
CA ALA A 241 14.79 -13.33 10.25
C ALA A 241 14.75 -14.61 11.11
N GLY A 242 13.67 -15.39 11.04
CA GLY A 242 13.57 -16.66 11.76
C GLY A 242 13.42 -16.50 13.27
N HIS A 243 12.79 -15.42 13.74
CA HIS A 243 12.34 -15.30 15.13
C HIS A 243 11.20 -16.27 15.41
N ASP A 244 11.13 -16.82 16.63
CA ASP A 244 10.10 -17.79 16.99
C ASP A 244 8.69 -17.24 16.65
N PRO A 245 7.90 -17.95 15.83
CA PRO A 245 6.62 -17.42 15.39
C PRO A 245 5.64 -17.21 16.53
N ALA A 246 5.64 -18.07 17.55
CA ALA A 246 4.69 -17.95 18.65
C ALA A 246 4.92 -16.68 19.46
N THR A 247 6.18 -16.39 19.82
CA THR A 247 6.54 -15.16 20.53
C THR A 247 6.30 -13.88 19.73
N THR A 248 6.40 -13.93 18.39
CA THR A 248 6.19 -12.76 17.54
C THR A 248 4.71 -12.48 17.20
N VAL A 249 3.89 -13.51 16.99
CA VAL A 249 2.50 -13.32 16.56
C VAL A 249 1.49 -13.21 17.69
N ARG A 250 1.77 -13.77 18.89
CA ARG A 250 0.83 -13.71 20.02
C ARG A 250 0.57 -12.26 20.50
N PRO A 251 1.59 -11.38 20.67
CA PRO A 251 1.34 -9.97 20.96
C PRO A 251 0.45 -9.30 19.90
N VAL A 252 0.68 -9.60 18.63
CA VAL A 252 -0.12 -9.09 17.50
C VAL A 252 -1.56 -9.57 17.58
N ALA A 253 -1.79 -10.84 17.90
CA ALA A 253 -3.14 -11.38 18.06
C ALA A 253 -3.92 -10.66 19.18
N ARG A 254 -3.28 -10.41 20.33
CA ARG A 254 -3.87 -9.62 21.43
C ARG A 254 -4.17 -8.18 21.01
N ALA A 255 -3.26 -7.54 20.31
CA ALA A 255 -3.45 -6.19 19.77
C ALA A 255 -4.64 -6.10 18.82
N VAL A 256 -4.75 -7.05 17.88
CA VAL A 256 -5.85 -7.09 16.90
C VAL A 256 -7.18 -7.42 17.60
N ALA A 257 -7.19 -8.35 18.55
CA ALA A 257 -8.36 -8.66 19.37
C ALA A 257 -8.84 -7.44 20.17
N ALA A 258 -7.92 -6.68 20.76
CA ALA A 258 -8.25 -5.45 21.47
C ALA A 258 -8.80 -4.37 20.52
N PHE A 259 -8.17 -4.17 19.36
CA PHE A 259 -8.63 -3.21 18.34
C PHE A 259 -10.05 -3.54 17.87
N ASN A 260 -10.31 -4.81 17.54
CA ASN A 260 -11.61 -5.27 17.05
C ASN A 260 -12.72 -5.27 18.11
N GLN A 261 -12.41 -5.07 19.38
CA GLN A 261 -13.39 -4.97 20.47
C GLN A 261 -13.54 -3.55 21.02
N GLN A 262 -12.79 -2.58 20.48
CA GLN A 262 -12.95 -1.19 20.91
C GLN A 262 -14.35 -0.67 20.58
N ASP A 263 -14.85 0.19 21.47
CA ASP A 263 -16.06 0.96 21.22
C ASP A 263 -15.89 1.82 19.95
N PRO A 264 -16.72 1.62 18.90
CA PRO A 264 -16.68 2.41 17.67
C PRO A 264 -16.66 3.92 17.89
N GLN A 265 -17.33 4.43 18.93
CA GLN A 265 -17.36 5.86 19.25
C GLN A 265 -15.99 6.35 19.75
N ARG A 266 -15.28 5.52 20.54
CA ARG A 266 -13.93 5.82 21.02
C ARG A 266 -12.89 5.81 19.90
N VAL A 267 -12.98 4.84 18.98
CA VAL A 267 -12.13 4.82 17.77
C VAL A 267 -12.47 6.00 16.87
N GLY A 268 -13.73 6.42 16.86
CA GLY A 268 -14.17 7.60 16.14
C GLY A 268 -14.36 7.38 14.64
N VAL A 269 -14.66 6.15 14.26
CA VAL A 269 -14.81 5.72 12.87
C VAL A 269 -16.29 5.68 12.53
N SER A 270 -16.68 6.43 11.49
CA SER A 270 -18.07 6.44 11.01
C SER A 270 -18.28 5.59 9.75
N ARG A 271 -17.20 5.28 9.03
CA ARG A 271 -17.29 4.55 7.76
C ARG A 271 -17.70 3.10 8.01
N ALA A 272 -18.83 2.70 7.42
CA ALA A 272 -19.27 1.31 7.42
C ALA A 272 -18.57 0.48 6.34
N HIS A 273 -18.41 -0.81 6.61
CA HIS A 273 -18.07 -1.85 5.66
C HIS A 273 -19.01 -3.03 5.92
N THR A 274 -20.15 -2.98 5.25
CA THR A 274 -21.24 -3.93 5.44
C THR A 274 -20.90 -5.29 4.81
N ARG A 275 -21.70 -6.31 5.13
CA ARG A 275 -21.66 -7.60 4.43
C ARG A 275 -21.79 -7.42 2.91
N ALA A 276 -22.68 -6.54 2.46
CA ALA A 276 -22.86 -6.27 1.03
C ALA A 276 -21.59 -5.69 0.39
N ASP A 277 -20.92 -4.76 1.07
CA ASP A 277 -19.66 -4.19 0.60
C ASP A 277 -18.56 -5.26 0.50
N GLN A 278 -18.47 -6.13 1.50
CA GLN A 278 -17.52 -7.26 1.51
C GLN A 278 -17.79 -8.20 0.32
N LEU A 279 -19.04 -8.58 0.08
CA LEU A 279 -19.39 -9.45 -1.06
C LEU A 279 -19.07 -8.78 -2.41
N VAL A 280 -19.23 -7.46 -2.53
CA VAL A 280 -18.80 -6.71 -3.73
C VAL A 280 -17.29 -6.78 -3.92
N GLU A 281 -16.49 -6.66 -2.85
CA GLU A 281 -15.03 -6.77 -2.93
C GLU A 281 -14.59 -8.18 -3.35
N VAL A 282 -15.18 -9.23 -2.75
CA VAL A 282 -14.90 -10.62 -3.11
C VAL A 282 -15.30 -10.91 -4.56
N ARG A 283 -16.49 -10.48 -5.01
CA ARG A 283 -16.92 -10.67 -6.41
C ARG A 283 -15.97 -10.01 -7.41
N ARG A 284 -15.48 -8.81 -7.11
CA ARG A 284 -14.49 -8.12 -7.96
C ARG A 284 -13.16 -8.88 -7.99
N ALA A 285 -12.70 -9.39 -6.85
CA ALA A 285 -11.51 -10.22 -6.78
C ALA A 285 -11.69 -11.52 -7.57
N ALA A 286 -12.82 -12.20 -7.38
CA ALA A 286 -13.21 -13.43 -8.07
C ALA A 286 -13.26 -13.27 -9.59
N ALA A 287 -13.88 -12.19 -10.08
CA ALA A 287 -13.93 -11.89 -11.51
C ALA A 287 -12.53 -11.70 -12.09
N LEU A 288 -11.65 -10.97 -11.39
CA LEU A 288 -10.27 -10.75 -11.84
C LEU A 288 -9.45 -12.04 -11.85
N VAL A 289 -9.57 -12.86 -10.80
CA VAL A 289 -8.86 -14.14 -10.69
C VAL A 289 -9.35 -15.11 -11.77
N SER A 290 -10.66 -15.19 -12.01
CA SER A 290 -11.24 -16.05 -13.05
C SER A 290 -10.78 -15.65 -14.43
N TRP A 291 -10.70 -14.35 -14.71
CA TRP A 291 -10.17 -13.85 -15.98
C TRP A 291 -8.66 -14.14 -16.14
N ALA A 292 -7.86 -13.93 -15.09
CA ALA A 292 -6.41 -14.13 -15.14
C ALA A 292 -5.99 -15.61 -15.12
N CYS A 293 -6.79 -16.47 -14.48
CA CYS A 293 -6.55 -17.91 -14.33
C CYS A 293 -7.85 -18.70 -14.56
N PRO A 294 -8.28 -18.87 -15.82
CA PRO A 294 -9.55 -19.55 -16.14
C PRO A 294 -9.65 -20.97 -15.55
N GLN A 295 -8.52 -21.66 -15.38
CA GLN A 295 -8.47 -23.02 -14.84
C GLN A 295 -8.99 -23.14 -13.39
N VAL A 296 -9.04 -22.05 -12.61
CA VAL A 296 -9.57 -22.07 -11.23
C VAL A 296 -10.97 -21.44 -11.11
N GLN A 297 -11.59 -21.04 -12.22
CA GLN A 297 -12.86 -20.31 -12.24
C GLN A 297 -13.97 -21.04 -11.47
N LEU A 298 -14.11 -22.36 -11.65
CA LEU A 298 -15.14 -23.16 -10.96
C LEU A 298 -14.95 -23.15 -9.45
N VAL A 299 -13.69 -23.25 -8.98
CA VAL A 299 -13.35 -23.21 -7.55
C VAL A 299 -13.64 -21.84 -6.96
N VAL A 300 -13.24 -20.77 -7.65
CA VAL A 300 -13.52 -19.38 -7.23
C VAL A 300 -15.02 -19.10 -7.15
N ALA A 301 -15.79 -19.58 -8.14
CA ALA A 301 -17.25 -19.45 -8.13
C ALA A 301 -17.88 -20.18 -6.95
N ALA A 302 -17.44 -21.41 -6.66
CA ALA A 302 -17.93 -22.19 -5.53
C ALA A 302 -17.62 -21.51 -4.18
N VAL A 303 -16.40 -20.99 -4.01
CA VAL A 303 -16.00 -20.22 -2.81
C VAL A 303 -16.86 -18.98 -2.66
N THR A 304 -17.01 -18.19 -3.73
CA THR A 304 -17.82 -16.96 -3.71
C THR A 304 -19.27 -17.25 -3.32
N ALA A 305 -19.87 -18.30 -3.89
CA ALA A 305 -21.24 -18.69 -3.58
C ALA A 305 -21.39 -19.20 -2.14
N ALA A 306 -20.36 -19.84 -1.57
CA ALA A 306 -20.35 -20.22 -0.16
C ALA A 306 -20.36 -19.01 0.78
N LEU A 307 -19.58 -17.96 0.45
CA LEU A 307 -19.60 -16.70 1.20
C LEU A 307 -20.97 -16.01 1.13
N GLU A 308 -21.57 -15.96 -0.06
CA GLU A 308 -22.88 -15.34 -0.25
C GLU A 308 -23.97 -16.01 0.58
N ARG A 309 -23.94 -17.34 0.69
CA ARG A 309 -24.89 -18.10 1.52
C ARG A 309 -24.56 -18.07 3.01
N GLY A 310 -23.29 -18.07 3.36
CA GLY A 310 -22.83 -18.37 4.72
C GLY A 310 -22.49 -17.17 5.59
N LEU A 311 -22.12 -16.02 5.01
CA LEU A 311 -21.79 -14.84 5.81
C LEU A 311 -23.06 -14.20 6.40
N PRO A 312 -23.17 -14.02 7.72
CA PRO A 312 -24.30 -13.33 8.34
C PRO A 312 -24.08 -11.81 8.38
N ASP A 313 -25.16 -11.07 8.60
CA ASP A 313 -25.05 -9.69 9.10
C ASP A 313 -24.75 -9.74 10.61
N VAL A 314 -23.76 -8.95 11.05
CA VAL A 314 -23.29 -8.94 12.44
C VAL A 314 -23.18 -7.52 12.98
N ALA A 315 -23.12 -7.38 14.31
CA ALA A 315 -22.79 -6.12 14.94
C ALA A 315 -21.42 -5.63 14.44
N ALA A 316 -21.38 -4.40 13.95
CA ALA A 316 -20.18 -3.81 13.38
C ALA A 316 -19.20 -3.41 14.49
N ALA A 317 -17.92 -3.73 14.28
CA ALA A 317 -16.83 -3.38 15.16
C ALA A 317 -15.64 -2.81 14.36
N PRO A 318 -14.68 -2.13 15.00
CA PRO A 318 -13.54 -1.53 14.30
C PRO A 318 -12.70 -2.57 13.56
N LEU A 319 -12.40 -2.29 12.30
CA LEU A 319 -11.55 -3.09 11.42
C LEU A 319 -10.38 -2.26 10.90
N HIS A 320 -9.18 -2.83 10.88
CA HIS A 320 -8.03 -2.29 10.19
C HIS A 320 -8.20 -2.36 8.66
N ARG A 321 -8.83 -3.45 8.17
CA ARG A 321 -9.12 -3.80 6.77
C ARG A 321 -7.93 -4.09 5.86
N ASP A 322 -6.76 -3.53 6.09
CA ASP A 322 -5.53 -3.89 5.37
C ASP A 322 -4.49 -4.50 6.31
N LEU A 323 -4.93 -5.39 7.22
CA LEU A 323 -4.04 -6.02 8.20
C LEU A 323 -3.17 -7.10 7.53
N LYS A 324 -1.85 -6.90 7.57
CA LYS A 324 -0.83 -7.81 7.05
C LYS A 324 0.50 -7.59 7.77
N ALA A 325 1.43 -8.53 7.64
CA ALA A 325 2.64 -8.56 8.45
C ALA A 325 3.59 -7.36 8.26
N ASP A 326 3.54 -6.65 7.14
CA ASP A 326 4.29 -5.40 6.90
C ASP A 326 3.61 -4.16 7.50
N HIS A 327 2.37 -4.28 7.99
CA HIS A 327 1.60 -3.20 8.60
C HIS A 327 1.54 -3.25 10.13
N VAL A 328 2.27 -4.19 10.73
CA VAL A 328 2.34 -4.40 12.17
C VAL A 328 3.80 -4.37 12.59
N PHE A 329 4.14 -3.54 13.56
CA PHE A 329 5.48 -3.41 14.11
C PHE A 329 5.50 -3.89 15.55
N LEU A 330 6.62 -4.50 15.97
CA LEU A 330 6.86 -4.92 17.34
C LEU A 330 8.08 -4.22 17.92
N ASP A 331 7.88 -3.60 19.07
CA ASP A 331 8.91 -3.03 19.94
C ASP A 331 8.84 -3.73 21.30
N GLY A 332 9.59 -4.83 21.44
CA GLY A 332 9.34 -5.81 22.50
C GLY A 332 7.94 -6.42 22.37
N GLU A 333 7.13 -6.34 23.43
CA GLU A 333 5.73 -6.79 23.40
C GLU A 333 4.74 -5.72 22.89
N ARG A 334 5.20 -4.48 22.69
CA ARG A 334 4.33 -3.38 22.24
C ARG A 334 4.12 -3.48 20.74
N VAL A 335 2.85 -3.50 20.33
CA VAL A 335 2.44 -3.58 18.93
C VAL A 335 2.08 -2.19 18.40
N ILE A 336 2.59 -1.83 17.23
CA ILE A 336 2.27 -0.57 16.57
C ILE A 336 1.62 -0.86 15.21
N PHE A 337 0.40 -0.36 15.02
CA PHE A 337 -0.29 -0.45 13.73
C PHE A 337 0.06 0.75 12.83
N ILE A 338 0.24 0.45 11.55
CA ILE A 338 0.38 1.44 10.48
C ILE A 338 -0.63 1.19 9.37
N ASP A 339 -0.80 2.18 8.49
CA ASP A 339 -1.74 2.09 7.34
C ASP A 339 -3.23 1.99 7.73
N LEU A 340 -3.63 2.82 8.69
CA LEU A 340 -5.01 2.94 9.17
C LEU A 340 -5.94 3.77 8.26
N ASP A 341 -5.53 4.06 7.02
CA ASP A 341 -6.37 4.82 6.07
C ASP A 341 -7.64 4.05 5.68
N SER A 342 -7.61 2.72 5.87
CA SER A 342 -8.63 1.76 5.51
C SER A 342 -9.47 1.29 6.68
N VAL A 343 -9.38 1.96 7.84
CA VAL A 343 -10.21 1.63 9.00
C VAL A 343 -11.70 1.88 8.74
N ALA A 344 -12.55 0.95 9.14
CA ALA A 344 -14.01 1.02 9.02
C ALA A 344 -14.67 0.21 10.15
N LEU A 345 -16.00 0.31 10.27
CA LEU A 345 -16.81 -0.57 11.11
C LEU A 345 -17.39 -1.71 10.26
N GLY A 346 -17.19 -2.96 10.66
CA GLY A 346 -17.70 -4.13 9.95
C GLY A 346 -17.55 -5.42 10.78
N ASP A 347 -17.52 -6.59 10.12
CA ASP A 347 -17.33 -7.85 10.83
C ASP A 347 -15.89 -7.99 11.39
N PRO A 348 -15.69 -8.03 12.72
CA PRO A 348 -14.36 -8.07 13.35
C PRO A 348 -13.49 -9.26 12.94
N VAL A 349 -14.11 -10.34 12.45
CA VAL A 349 -13.39 -11.56 12.03
C VAL A 349 -12.63 -11.36 10.71
N ARG A 350 -12.90 -10.27 9.97
CA ARG A 350 -12.25 -9.98 8.69
C ARG A 350 -10.74 -9.71 8.85
N ASP A 351 -10.32 -8.95 9.86
CA ASP A 351 -8.91 -8.64 10.09
C ASP A 351 -8.04 -9.87 10.37
N PRO A 352 -8.35 -10.73 11.37
CA PRO A 352 -7.55 -11.93 11.63
C PRO A 352 -7.56 -12.90 10.45
N ALA A 353 -8.67 -13.00 9.71
CA ALA A 353 -8.74 -13.83 8.51
C ALA A 353 -7.87 -13.26 7.38
N HIS A 354 -7.78 -11.95 7.25
CA HIS A 354 -6.95 -11.29 6.25
C HIS A 354 -5.46 -11.49 6.53
N LEU A 355 -5.03 -11.30 7.78
CA LEU A 355 -3.64 -11.58 8.16
C LEU A 355 -3.30 -13.07 7.98
N TRP A 356 -4.19 -13.97 8.42
CA TRP A 356 -4.03 -15.41 8.20
C TRP A 356 -3.88 -15.74 6.71
N ALA A 357 -4.70 -15.15 5.84
CA ALA A 357 -4.64 -15.38 4.40
C ALA A 357 -3.34 -14.86 3.76
N TYR A 358 -2.81 -13.72 4.23
CA TYR A 358 -1.51 -13.21 3.79
C TYR A 358 -0.35 -14.12 4.20
N LEU A 359 -0.36 -14.60 5.45
CA LEU A 359 0.64 -15.55 5.95
C LEU A 359 0.59 -16.84 5.13
N MET A 360 -0.58 -17.47 5.05
CA MET A 360 -0.75 -18.76 4.38
C MET A 360 -0.61 -18.68 2.86
N GLY A 361 -0.90 -17.52 2.26
CA GLY A 361 -0.63 -17.22 0.86
C GLY A 361 0.86 -16.96 0.56
N GLY A 362 1.71 -16.90 1.58
CA GLY A 362 3.16 -16.76 1.44
C GLY A 362 3.62 -15.41 0.86
N VAL A 363 2.79 -14.37 0.90
CA VAL A 363 3.10 -13.08 0.27
C VAL A 363 4.26 -12.42 1.02
N GLY A 364 5.40 -12.27 0.35
CA GLY A 364 6.62 -11.71 0.94
C GLY A 364 7.37 -12.68 1.87
N LEU A 365 6.99 -13.95 1.89
CA LEU A 365 7.53 -14.98 2.79
C LEU A 365 8.15 -16.15 2.01
N ASP A 366 8.53 -15.95 0.74
CA ASP A 366 9.06 -17.00 -0.14
C ASP A 366 10.28 -17.74 0.46
N ALA A 367 11.10 -17.05 1.26
CA ALA A 367 12.27 -17.61 1.93
C ALA A 367 11.95 -18.34 3.26
N VAL A 368 10.72 -18.24 3.78
CA VAL A 368 10.34 -18.81 5.07
C VAL A 368 9.78 -20.22 4.88
N PRO A 369 10.27 -21.23 5.63
CA PRO A 369 9.73 -22.59 5.54
C PRO A 369 8.23 -22.64 5.81
N VAL A 370 7.47 -23.35 4.96
CA VAL A 370 6.00 -23.46 5.05
C VAL A 370 5.53 -23.95 6.42
N ALA A 371 6.26 -24.87 7.05
CA ALA A 371 5.93 -25.36 8.40
C ALA A 371 5.95 -24.22 9.44
N ARG A 372 6.89 -23.28 9.31
CA ARG A 372 7.02 -22.12 10.19
C ARG A 372 5.89 -21.11 9.96
N ILE A 373 5.51 -20.88 8.71
CA ILE A 373 4.36 -20.03 8.35
C ILE A 373 3.07 -20.61 8.97
N ARG A 374 2.86 -21.93 8.85
CA ARG A 374 1.71 -22.62 9.45
C ARG A 374 1.69 -22.50 10.97
N ALA A 375 2.84 -22.67 11.62
CA ALA A 375 2.97 -22.49 13.07
C ALA A 375 2.63 -21.06 13.50
N ALA A 376 3.11 -20.05 12.75
CA ALA A 376 2.78 -18.64 12.97
C ALA A 376 1.28 -18.38 12.86
N ALA A 377 0.66 -18.85 11.77
CA ALA A 377 -0.76 -18.66 11.52
C ALA A 377 -1.61 -19.37 12.58
N ALA A 378 -1.24 -20.57 13.00
CA ALA A 378 -1.93 -21.31 14.05
C ALA A 378 -1.85 -20.59 15.41
N ALA A 379 -0.64 -20.18 15.83
CA ALA A 379 -0.44 -19.46 17.09
C ALA A 379 -1.18 -18.12 17.12
N PHE A 380 -1.21 -17.39 16.00
CA PHE A 380 -1.97 -16.15 15.87
C PHE A 380 -3.47 -16.37 16.05
N VAL A 381 -4.03 -17.37 15.36
CA VAL A 381 -5.47 -17.68 15.40
C VAL A 381 -5.89 -18.17 16.78
N GLU A 382 -5.12 -19.08 17.38
CA GLU A 382 -5.37 -19.58 18.73
C GLU A 382 -5.41 -18.44 19.74
N GLU A 383 -4.39 -17.58 19.74
CA GLU A 383 -4.33 -16.44 20.66
C GLU A 383 -5.47 -15.46 20.39
N TYR A 384 -5.75 -15.08 19.13
CA TYR A 384 -6.82 -14.13 18.82
C TYR A 384 -8.17 -14.61 19.36
N PHE A 385 -8.53 -15.88 19.10
CA PHE A 385 -9.80 -16.44 19.55
C PHE A 385 -9.88 -16.72 21.05
N ALA A 386 -8.75 -16.69 21.78
CA ALA A 386 -8.75 -16.71 23.23
C ALA A 386 -9.18 -15.37 23.86
N HIS A 387 -9.10 -14.27 23.11
CA HIS A 387 -9.35 -12.90 23.61
C HIS A 387 -10.62 -12.24 23.06
N VAL A 388 -11.42 -12.93 22.25
CA VAL A 388 -12.66 -12.40 21.63
C VAL A 388 -13.87 -13.30 21.92
N PRO A 389 -15.11 -12.84 21.70
CA PRO A 389 -16.30 -13.67 21.91
C PRO A 389 -16.26 -14.99 21.12
N ALA A 390 -16.55 -16.11 21.79
CA ALA A 390 -16.45 -17.44 21.20
C ALA A 390 -17.25 -17.62 19.89
N GLY A 391 -18.40 -16.95 19.78
CA GLY A 391 -19.26 -16.98 18.58
C GLY A 391 -18.61 -16.38 17.33
N TRP A 392 -17.50 -15.63 17.46
CA TRP A 392 -16.76 -15.09 16.32
C TRP A 392 -16.06 -16.19 15.52
N ARG A 393 -15.67 -17.28 16.17
CA ARG A 393 -14.93 -18.37 15.51
C ARG A 393 -15.75 -19.10 14.45
N ALA A 394 -17.07 -19.15 14.60
CA ALA A 394 -17.98 -19.88 13.69
C ALA A 394 -17.93 -19.40 12.22
N ARG A 395 -17.53 -18.15 11.98
CA ARG A 395 -17.46 -17.56 10.62
C ARG A 395 -16.04 -17.35 10.10
N PHE A 396 -15.02 -17.79 10.85
CA PHE A 396 -13.62 -17.56 10.51
C PHE A 396 -13.21 -18.23 9.19
N SER A 397 -13.63 -19.47 8.96
CA SER A 397 -13.38 -20.24 7.73
C SER A 397 -13.88 -19.52 6.47
N LEU A 398 -15.11 -18.98 6.52
CA LEU A 398 -15.71 -18.22 5.42
C LEU A 398 -14.92 -16.94 5.13
N HIS A 399 -14.53 -16.19 6.16
CA HIS A 399 -13.69 -15.00 5.99
C HIS A 399 -12.32 -15.34 5.43
N CYS A 400 -11.69 -16.44 5.87
CA CYS A 400 -10.42 -16.92 5.35
C CYS A 400 -10.51 -17.26 3.87
N ALA A 401 -11.57 -17.97 3.45
CA ALA A 401 -11.78 -18.34 2.06
C ALA A 401 -11.95 -17.10 1.17
N GLY A 402 -12.75 -16.11 1.60
CA GLY A 402 -12.88 -14.83 0.88
C GLY A 402 -11.57 -14.04 0.82
N ALA A 403 -10.88 -13.92 1.94
CA ALA A 403 -9.61 -13.22 2.03
C ALA A 403 -8.54 -13.84 1.12
N LEU A 404 -8.53 -15.17 0.97
CA LEU A 404 -7.60 -15.84 0.04
C LEU A 404 -7.90 -15.54 -1.45
N VAL A 405 -9.18 -15.38 -1.83
CA VAL A 405 -9.54 -14.91 -3.18
C VAL A 405 -9.07 -13.46 -3.38
N GLU A 406 -9.21 -12.60 -2.37
CA GLU A 406 -8.70 -11.23 -2.39
C GLU A 406 -7.16 -11.17 -2.46
N VAL A 407 -6.46 -12.05 -1.73
CA VAL A 407 -5.00 -12.22 -1.78
C VAL A 407 -4.55 -12.71 -3.15
N ALA A 408 -5.22 -13.70 -3.75
CA ALA A 408 -4.95 -14.16 -5.12
C ALA A 408 -5.08 -13.01 -6.13
N SER A 409 -6.15 -12.22 -6.03
CA SER A 409 -6.32 -11.00 -6.82
C SER A 409 -5.19 -9.98 -6.57
N GLY A 410 -4.71 -9.85 -5.33
CA GLY A 410 -3.55 -9.02 -4.97
C GLY A 410 -2.25 -9.48 -5.60
N ILE A 411 -1.96 -10.78 -5.55
CA ILE A 411 -0.78 -11.44 -6.15
C ILE A 411 -0.72 -11.16 -7.65
N PHE A 412 -1.83 -11.36 -8.36
CA PHE A 412 -1.93 -11.02 -9.78
C PHE A 412 -1.73 -9.52 -10.02
N ARG A 413 -2.42 -8.64 -9.28
CA ARG A 413 -2.33 -7.18 -9.49
C ARG A 413 -0.94 -6.62 -9.26
N ARG A 414 -0.15 -7.22 -8.37
CA ARG A 414 1.24 -6.82 -8.08
C ARG A 414 2.27 -7.52 -8.98
N GLN A 415 1.83 -8.40 -9.89
CA GLN A 415 2.70 -9.16 -10.78
C GLN A 415 3.84 -9.85 -10.01
N GLU A 416 3.50 -10.47 -8.87
CA GLU A 416 4.49 -11.17 -8.04
C GLU A 416 5.26 -12.21 -8.86
N PRO A 417 6.53 -12.52 -8.51
CA PRO A 417 7.24 -13.63 -9.12
C PRO A 417 6.43 -14.93 -9.00
N ALA A 418 6.31 -15.66 -10.12
CA ALA A 418 5.47 -16.86 -10.24
C ALA A 418 4.01 -16.64 -9.82
N TRP A 419 3.44 -15.44 -10.06
CA TRP A 419 2.09 -15.08 -9.61
C TRP A 419 1.03 -16.10 -10.01
N ARG A 420 1.14 -16.75 -11.17
CA ARG A 420 0.14 -17.71 -11.67
C ARG A 420 0.02 -18.91 -10.74
N ASP A 421 1.15 -19.51 -10.38
CA ASP A 421 1.17 -20.66 -9.47
C ASP A 421 0.74 -20.27 -8.06
N LYS A 422 1.16 -19.09 -7.59
CA LYS A 422 0.74 -18.53 -6.30
C LYS A 422 -0.78 -18.27 -6.25
N VAL A 423 -1.37 -17.77 -7.34
CA VAL A 423 -2.84 -17.57 -7.46
C VAL A 423 -3.57 -18.90 -7.37
N ILE A 424 -3.13 -19.92 -8.12
CA ILE A 424 -3.74 -21.25 -8.09
C ILE A 424 -3.66 -21.84 -6.67
N ALA A 425 -2.48 -21.76 -6.03
CA ALA A 425 -2.27 -22.26 -4.68
C ALA A 425 -3.16 -21.56 -3.64
N ALA A 426 -3.32 -20.24 -3.73
CA ALA A 426 -4.18 -19.46 -2.85
C ALA A 426 -5.66 -19.83 -3.02
N VAL A 427 -6.12 -20.06 -4.26
CA VAL A 427 -7.52 -20.49 -4.52
C VAL A 427 -7.77 -21.91 -4.02
N GLU A 428 -6.84 -22.83 -4.20
CA GLU A 428 -6.96 -24.19 -3.62
C GLU A 428 -6.94 -24.17 -2.09
N LEU A 429 -6.20 -23.24 -1.49
CA LEU A 429 -6.28 -23.02 -0.05
C LEU A 429 -7.63 -22.44 0.36
N ALA A 430 -8.23 -21.54 -0.43
CA ALA A 430 -9.56 -20.99 -0.16
C ALA A 430 -10.62 -22.09 -0.15
N ARG A 431 -10.54 -23.04 -1.10
CA ARG A 431 -11.40 -24.23 -1.13
C ARG A 431 -11.23 -25.08 0.13
N ARG A 432 -10.00 -25.34 0.56
CA ARG A 432 -9.72 -26.12 1.78
C ARG A 432 -10.18 -25.42 3.06
N ALA A 433 -10.17 -24.10 3.10
CA ALA A 433 -10.65 -23.36 4.26
C ALA A 433 -12.17 -23.50 4.49
N LEU A 434 -12.92 -23.95 3.48
CA LEU A 434 -14.37 -24.20 3.57
C LEU A 434 -14.73 -25.64 3.98
N LEU A 435 -13.76 -26.56 3.97
CA LEU A 435 -13.90 -27.95 4.41
C LEU A 435 -13.59 -28.05 5.90
#